data_AF-A0A1M7M2N5-F1
#
_entry.id   AF-A0A1M7M2N5-F1
#
_cell.length_a   1.000
_cell.length_b   1.000
_cell.length_c   1.000
_cell.angle_alpha   90.00
_cell.angle_beta   90.00
_cell.angle_gamma   90.00
#
_symmetry.space_group_name_H-M   'P 1'
#
loop_
_entity.id
_entity.type
_entity.pdbx_description
1 polymer ?
#
loop_
_entity_poly.entity_id
_entity_poly.type
_entity_poly.pdbx_seq_one_letter_code
_entity_poly.pdbx_strand_id
1 'polypeptide(L)'
;MKYELNFFFEWGANFASIWCKNQKSFDKFGAGPIPFDNLGLSDSLKLLLLELGEEYQTALDWDTPQNPSPWNNEHKESFKVRSKIAYQKLVEELGEDYIVNYCVEVYD
;
A
#
# COMPACT_ATOMS: atom_id res chain seq x y z
N MET A 1 -10.88 4.83 -20.90
CA MET A 1 -10.65 5.55 -19.62
C MET A 1 -10.45 4.54 -18.51
N LYS A 2 -9.35 4.62 -17.78
CA LYS A 2 -8.91 3.63 -16.76
C LYS A 2 -9.34 4.04 -15.34
N TYR A 3 -9.37 3.10 -14.40
CA TYR A 3 -9.52 3.39 -12.97
C TYR A 3 -8.17 3.79 -12.40
N GLU A 4 -8.08 4.95 -11.75
CA GLU A 4 -6.82 5.38 -11.12
C GLU A 4 -6.86 5.11 -9.63
N LEU A 5 -5.78 4.49 -9.13
CA LEU A 5 -5.62 4.11 -7.74
C LEU A 5 -4.31 4.66 -7.17
N ASN A 6 -4.22 4.86 -5.86
CA ASN A 6 -2.99 5.10 -5.14
C ASN A 6 -2.65 3.88 -4.29
N PHE A 7 -1.37 3.51 -4.25
CA PHE A 7 -0.85 2.47 -3.39
C PHE A 7 0.12 3.07 -2.36
N PHE A 8 -0.27 3.02 -1.09
CA PHE A 8 0.54 3.44 0.05
C PHE A 8 0.15 2.68 1.33
N PHE A 9 0.86 2.90 2.42
CA PHE A 9 0.57 2.33 3.73
C PHE A 9 0.15 3.44 4.70
N GLU A 10 -0.98 3.24 5.38
CA GLU A 10 -1.54 4.20 6.33
C GLU A 10 -1.20 3.81 7.78
N TRP A 11 -0.91 4.81 8.61
CA TRP A 11 -0.68 4.60 10.03
C TRP A 11 -1.97 4.23 10.75
N GLY A 12 -1.91 3.22 11.62
CA GLY A 12 -3.06 2.76 12.40
C GLY A 12 -3.99 1.85 11.61
N ALA A 13 -3.61 1.47 10.39
CA ALA A 13 -4.30 0.48 9.57
C ALA A 13 -3.36 -0.68 9.25
N ASN A 14 -3.78 -1.90 9.60
CA ASN A 14 -2.96 -3.10 9.41
C ASN A 14 -3.08 -3.71 8.01
N PHE A 15 -3.77 -3.02 7.08
CA PHE A 15 -3.97 -3.47 5.70
C PHE A 15 -3.38 -2.45 4.73
N ALA A 16 -2.70 -2.92 3.68
CA ALA A 16 -2.15 -2.03 2.66
C ALA A 16 -3.27 -1.24 1.98
N SER A 17 -3.06 0.05 1.81
CA SER A 17 -4.13 1.00 1.59
C SER A 17 -4.15 1.37 0.11
N ILE A 18 -4.93 0.60 -0.68
CA ILE A 18 -5.22 0.92 -2.07
C ILE A 18 -6.42 1.88 -2.08
N TRP A 19 -6.23 3.10 -2.58
CA TRP A 19 -7.26 4.15 -2.55
C TRP A 19 -7.64 4.61 -3.95
N CYS A 20 -8.90 5.04 -4.11
CA CYS A 20 -9.37 5.70 -5.32
C CYS A 20 -8.63 7.02 -5.56
N LYS A 21 -8.33 7.33 -6.82
CA LYS A 21 -7.67 8.58 -7.23
C LYS A 21 -8.50 9.43 -8.17
N ASN A 22 -9.32 8.83 -9.03
CA ASN A 22 -10.17 9.53 -9.98
C ASN A 22 -11.66 9.23 -9.78
N GLN A 23 -12.54 10.09 -10.30
CA GLN A 23 -14.00 9.95 -10.14
C GLN A 23 -14.50 8.55 -10.54
N LYS A 24 -13.95 7.98 -11.62
CA LYS A 24 -14.33 6.65 -12.10
C LYS A 24 -14.04 5.54 -11.06
N SER A 25 -12.91 5.63 -10.35
CA SER A 25 -12.60 4.71 -9.25
C SER A 25 -13.52 4.94 -8.05
N PHE A 26 -13.83 6.19 -7.70
CA PHE A 26 -14.78 6.53 -6.63
C PHE A 26 -16.19 6.01 -6.93
N ASP A 27 -16.68 6.15 -8.16
CA ASP A 27 -18.00 5.66 -8.56
C ASP A 27 -18.11 4.12 -8.44
N LYS A 28 -17.00 3.41 -8.61
CA LYS A 28 -16.95 1.95 -8.53
C LYS A 28 -16.76 1.41 -7.11
N PHE A 29 -15.88 2.04 -6.31
CA PHE A 29 -15.43 1.47 -5.04
C PHE A 29 -15.82 2.32 -3.81
N GLY A 30 -16.28 3.56 -3.99
CA GLY A 30 -16.57 4.50 -2.92
C GLY A 30 -15.37 5.33 -2.48
N ALA A 31 -15.52 6.07 -1.38
CA ALA A 31 -14.54 7.06 -0.91
C ALA A 31 -13.46 6.52 0.05
N GLY A 32 -13.58 5.25 0.48
CA GLY A 32 -12.68 4.63 1.45
C GLY A 32 -11.54 3.83 0.81
N PRO A 33 -10.69 3.20 1.64
CA PRO A 33 -9.72 2.22 1.14
C PRO A 33 -10.46 1.06 0.48
N ILE A 34 -9.94 0.57 -0.64
CA ILE A 34 -10.54 -0.50 -1.41
C ILE A 34 -10.16 -1.85 -0.77
N PRO A 35 -11.14 -2.66 -0.32
CA PRO A 35 -10.86 -4.02 0.15
C PRO A 35 -10.24 -4.86 -0.97
N PHE A 36 -9.19 -5.65 -0.68
CA PHE A 36 -8.50 -6.43 -1.70
C PHE A 36 -9.41 -7.43 -2.44
N ASP A 37 -10.44 -7.95 -1.78
CA ASP A 37 -11.43 -8.84 -2.41
C ASP A 37 -12.23 -8.15 -3.53
N ASN A 38 -12.36 -6.82 -3.49
CA ASN A 38 -13.02 -6.05 -4.54
C ASN A 38 -12.12 -5.84 -5.78
N LEU A 39 -10.82 -6.15 -5.66
CA LEU A 39 -9.83 -5.98 -6.72
C LEU A 39 -9.49 -7.29 -7.43
N GLY A 40 -9.97 -8.43 -6.94
CA GLY A 40 -9.72 -9.73 -7.56
C GLY A 40 -8.26 -10.19 -7.48
N LEU A 41 -7.50 -9.70 -6.49
CA LEU A 41 -6.10 -10.06 -6.29
C LEU A 41 -5.93 -11.52 -5.85
N SER A 42 -4.77 -12.10 -6.14
CA SER A 42 -4.38 -13.41 -5.65
C SER A 42 -4.17 -13.41 -4.14
N ASP A 43 -4.44 -14.54 -3.48
CA ASP A 43 -4.24 -14.65 -2.02
C ASP A 43 -2.78 -14.42 -1.61
N SER A 44 -1.83 -14.77 -2.48
CA SER A 44 -0.40 -14.54 -2.25
C SER A 44 -0.04 -13.06 -2.26
N LEU A 45 -0.62 -12.27 -3.17
CA LEU A 45 -0.41 -10.83 -3.19
C LEU A 45 -1.10 -10.17 -1.99
N LYS A 46 -2.32 -10.59 -1.65
CA LYS A 46 -3.03 -10.11 -0.45
C LYS A 46 -2.19 -10.31 0.81
N LEU A 47 -1.65 -11.51 1.00
CA LEU A 47 -0.80 -11.83 2.15
C LEU A 47 0.45 -10.94 2.19
N LEU A 48 1.16 -10.81 1.06
CA LEU A 48 2.34 -9.94 0.97
C LEU A 48 2.02 -8.48 1.32
N LEU A 49 0.88 -7.96 0.84
CA LEU A 49 0.44 -6.60 1.14
C LEU A 49 0.11 -6.42 2.63
N LEU A 50 -0.54 -7.41 3.26
CA LEU A 50 -0.82 -7.41 4.69
C LEU A 50 0.47 -7.44 5.51
N GLU A 51 1.41 -8.34 5.20
CA GLU A 51 2.70 -8.45 5.89
C GLU A 51 3.51 -7.14 5.81
N LEU A 52 3.55 -6.50 4.64
CA LEU A 52 4.18 -5.20 4.48
C LEU A 52 3.46 -4.10 5.26
N GLY A 53 2.13 -4.13 5.32
CA GLY A 53 1.34 -3.18 6.10
C GLY A 53 1.57 -3.29 7.61
N GLU A 54 1.62 -4.52 8.12
CA GLU A 54 1.95 -4.81 9.52
C GLU A 54 3.37 -4.40 9.87
N GLU A 55 4.33 -4.75 9.00
CA GLU A 55 5.71 -4.32 9.16
C GLU A 55 5.80 -2.80 9.19
N TYR A 56 5.16 -2.09 8.24
CA TYR A 56 5.17 -0.63 8.17
C TYR A 56 4.77 0.02 9.49
N GLN A 57 3.80 -0.54 10.23
CA GLN A 57 3.39 0.00 11.54
C GLN A 57 4.55 0.04 12.55
N THR A 58 5.56 -0.81 12.40
CA THR A 58 6.75 -0.84 13.28
C THR A 58 7.78 0.24 12.94
N ALA A 59 7.63 0.93 11.81
CA ALA A 59 8.46 2.07 11.47
C ALA A 59 8.10 3.32 12.30
N LEU A 60 6.99 3.30 13.05
CA LEU A 60 6.60 4.33 14.01
C LEU A 60 6.75 3.79 15.44
N ASP A 61 7.37 4.59 16.31
CA ASP A 61 7.28 4.40 17.76
C ASP A 61 5.90 4.87 18.23
N TRP A 62 4.95 3.94 18.41
CA TRP A 62 3.58 4.26 18.82
C TRP A 62 3.47 4.88 20.21
N ASP A 63 4.43 4.61 21.10
CA ASP A 63 4.46 5.21 22.42
C ASP A 63 4.96 6.66 22.34
N THR A 64 5.89 6.93 21.40
CA THR A 64 6.46 8.28 21.18
C THR A 64 6.54 8.65 19.69
N PRO A 65 5.42 8.93 19.00
CA PRO A 65 5.37 9.08 17.53
C PRO A 65 6.21 10.23 16.94
N GLN A 66 6.62 11.17 17.78
CA GLN A 66 7.51 12.28 17.42
C GLN A 66 8.99 11.89 17.36
N ASN A 67 9.36 10.71 17.87
CA ASN A 67 10.71 10.20 17.75
C ASN A 67 11.00 9.79 16.30
N PRO A 68 12.29 9.78 15.90
CA PRO A 68 12.69 9.16 14.64
C PRO A 68 12.22 7.72 14.55
N SER A 69 12.10 7.22 13.31
CA SER A 69 11.72 5.84 13.07
C SER A 69 12.62 4.86 13.85
N PRO A 70 12.07 3.80 14.48
CA PRO A 70 12.88 2.73 15.07
C PRO A 70 13.69 1.95 14.03
N TRP A 71 13.33 2.06 12.74
CA TRP A 71 14.03 1.38 11.67
C TRP A 71 15.38 2.01 11.38
N ASN A 72 16.40 1.16 11.28
CA ASN A 72 17.67 1.56 10.71
C ASN A 72 17.58 1.69 9.18
N ASN A 73 18.61 2.25 8.56
CA ASN A 73 18.64 2.48 7.11
C ASN A 73 18.54 1.18 6.29
N GLU A 74 19.13 0.08 6.76
CA GLU A 74 19.07 -1.22 6.06
C GLU A 74 17.63 -1.75 6.00
N HIS A 75 16.90 -1.63 7.11
CA HIS A 75 15.49 -2.01 7.19
C HIS A 75 14.64 -1.13 6.28
N LYS A 76 14.82 0.20 6.32
CA LYS A 76 14.14 1.14 5.42
C LYS A 76 14.36 0.79 3.95
N GLU A 77 15.60 0.51 3.54
CA GLU A 77 15.91 0.14 2.15
C GLU A 77 15.33 -1.23 1.76
N SER A 78 15.44 -2.24 2.64
CA SER A 78 14.81 -3.55 2.44
C SER A 78 13.30 -3.43 2.23
N PHE A 79 12.63 -2.61 3.04
CA PHE A 79 11.21 -2.35 2.90
C PHE A 79 10.87 -1.68 1.57
N LYS A 80 11.59 -0.61 1.18
CA LYS A 80 11.38 0.10 -0.10
C LYS A 80 11.52 -0.82 -1.31
N VAL A 81 12.44 -1.79 -1.27
CA VAL A 81 12.61 -2.78 -2.34
C VAL A 81 11.40 -3.71 -2.39
N ARG A 82 10.99 -4.28 -1.25
CA ARG A 82 9.87 -5.22 -1.20
C ARG A 82 8.53 -4.56 -1.52
N SER A 83 8.31 -3.33 -1.08
CA SER A 83 7.11 -2.55 -1.44
C SER A 83 7.02 -2.26 -2.93
N LYS A 84 8.15 -1.99 -3.61
CA LYS A 84 8.18 -1.85 -5.07
C LYS A 84 7.87 -3.16 -5.80
N ILE A 85 8.36 -4.30 -5.30
CA ILE A 85 8.03 -5.61 -5.86
C ILE A 85 6.53 -5.91 -5.71
N ALA A 86 5.96 -5.62 -4.53
CA ALA A 86 4.52 -5.76 -4.30
C ALA A 86 3.70 -4.85 -5.23
N TYR A 87 4.14 -3.61 -5.44
CA TYR A 87 3.52 -2.69 -6.40
C TYR A 87 3.56 -3.22 -7.83
N GLN A 88 4.68 -3.79 -8.28
CA GLN A 88 4.79 -4.37 -9.63
C GLN A 88 3.80 -5.53 -9.81
N LYS A 89 3.70 -6.42 -8.82
CA LYS A 89 2.72 -7.52 -8.80
C LYS A 89 1.28 -6.99 -8.81
N LEU A 90 1.00 -5.93 -8.05
CA LEU A 90 -0.32 -5.29 -8.03
C LEU A 90 -0.72 -4.74 -9.40
N VAL A 91 0.21 -4.06 -10.09
CA VAL A 91 -0.04 -3.55 -11.45
C VAL A 91 -0.27 -4.71 -12.44
N GLU A 92 0.51 -5.78 -12.32
CA GLU A 92 0.36 -6.97 -13.17
C GLU A 92 -1.00 -7.65 -12.98
N GLU A 93 -1.41 -7.91 -11.73
CA GLU A 93 -2.66 -8.60 -11.42
C GLU A 93 -3.91 -7.76 -11.75
N LEU A 94 -3.87 -6.44 -11.54
CA LEU A 94 -4.97 -5.54 -11.90
C LEU A 94 -5.12 -5.38 -13.43
N GLY A 95 -4.02 -5.49 -14.16
CA GLY A 95 -3.99 -5.39 -15.61
C GLY A 95 -4.30 -3.98 -16.13
N GLU A 96 -4.56 -3.90 -17.43
CA GLU A 96 -4.57 -2.63 -18.16
C GLU A 96 -5.76 -1.72 -17.84
N ASP A 97 -6.80 -2.21 -17.17
CA ASP A 97 -7.95 -1.39 -16.80
C ASP A 97 -7.64 -0.37 -15.69
N TYR A 98 -6.50 -0.55 -15.00
CA TYR A 98 -6.08 0.27 -13.88
C TYR A 98 -4.80 1.05 -14.18
N ILE A 99 -4.68 2.21 -13.54
CA ILE A 99 -3.44 2.96 -13.38
C ILE A 99 -3.21 3.02 -11.87
N VAL A 100 -2.11 2.45 -11.39
CA VAL A 100 -1.77 2.48 -9.98
C VAL A 100 -0.60 3.44 -9.79
N ASN A 101 -0.75 4.42 -8.90
CA ASN A 101 0.32 5.32 -8.51
C ASN A 101 1.05 4.76 -7.30
N TYR A 102 2.38 4.65 -7.39
CA TYR A 102 3.22 4.28 -6.26
C TYR A 102 3.42 5.49 -5.35
N CYS A 103 2.82 5.46 -4.16
CA CYS A 103 2.82 6.55 -3.19
C CYS A 103 3.38 6.12 -1.82
N VAL A 104 4.12 5.01 -1.76
CA VAL A 104 4.73 4.53 -0.52
C VAL A 104 5.85 5.48 -0.11
N GLU A 105 5.72 6.06 1.07
CA GLU A 105 6.73 6.85 1.75
C GLU A 105 7.36 6.02 2.87
N VAL A 106 8.64 6.23 3.15
CA VAL A 106 9.33 5.65 4.32
C VAL A 106 10.00 6.82 5.01
N TYR A 107 9.53 7.13 6.23
CA TYR A 107 9.97 8.31 6.98
C TYR A 107 11.38 8.14 7.54
N ASP A 108 12.04 9.27 7.76
CA ASP A 108 13.35 9.34 8.40
C ASP A 108 13.27 9.44 9.93
#